data_AF-A0A7D5LBB9-F1
#
_entry.id   AF-A0A7D5LBB9-F1
#
_cell.length_a   1.000
_cell.length_b   1.000
_cell.length_c   1.000
_cell.angle_alpha   90.00
_cell.angle_beta   90.00
_cell.angle_gamma   90.00
#
_symmetry.space_group_name_H-M   'P 1'
#
loop_
_entity.id
_entity.type
_entity.pdbx_description
1 polymer ?
#
loop_
_entity_poly.entity_id
_entity_poly.type
_entity_poly.pdbx_seq_one_letter_code
_entity_poly.pdbx_strand_id
1 'polypeptide(L)'
;MGEATTIRLTDRRQSVYDALQEATGERSWSGAIDVAAEYYCFMAGDNRLQPASGRVARLVRRAREEGSLTAEQIADILDCEELPVSYEVSVTCGRGDE
;
A
#
# COMPACT_ATOMS: atom_id res chain seq x y z
N MET A 1 8.48 -25.10 18.44
CA MET A 1 8.66 -25.53 17.04
C MET A 1 7.33 -25.33 16.34
N GLY A 2 7.27 -24.46 15.32
CA GLY A 2 6.07 -24.35 14.49
C GLY A 2 5.93 -25.58 13.59
N GLU A 3 4.71 -26.04 13.35
CA GLU A 3 4.45 -27.13 12.41
C GLU A 3 4.61 -26.63 10.97
N ALA A 4 5.33 -27.38 10.14
CA ALA A 4 5.48 -27.06 8.73
C ALA A 4 4.15 -27.27 7.99
N THR A 5 3.60 -26.20 7.43
CA THR A 5 2.35 -26.25 6.66
C THR A 5 2.68 -26.46 5.18
N THR A 6 2.06 -27.47 4.55
CA THR A 6 2.22 -27.72 3.11
C THR A 6 1.00 -27.21 2.35
N ILE A 7 1.22 -26.34 1.36
CA ILE A 7 0.18 -25.87 0.45
C ILE A 7 0.33 -26.59 -0.88
N ARG A 8 -0.75 -27.18 -1.39
CA ARG A 8 -0.75 -27.80 -2.72
C ARG A 8 -0.46 -26.74 -3.79
N LEU A 9 0.54 -26.95 -4.61
CA LEU A 9 0.82 -26.07 -5.75
C LEU A 9 -0.05 -26.43 -6.95
N THR A 10 -0.55 -25.39 -7.60
CA THR A 10 -1.17 -25.43 -8.93
C THR A 10 -0.44 -24.38 -9.78
N ASP A 11 -0.50 -24.50 -11.10
CA ASP A 11 0.16 -23.54 -12.00
C ASP A 11 -0.24 -22.08 -11.68
N ARG A 12 -1.52 -21.86 -11.38
CA ARG A 12 -2.03 -20.56 -10.93
C ARG A 12 -1.37 -20.09 -9.62
N ARG A 13 -1.26 -20.97 -8.61
CA ARG A 13 -0.64 -20.59 -7.31
C ARG A 13 0.84 -20.31 -7.48
N GLN A 14 1.52 -21.09 -8.31
CA GLN A 14 2.92 -20.87 -8.64
C GLN A 14 3.12 -19.47 -9.22
N SER A 15 2.37 -19.10 -10.27
CA SER A 15 2.48 -17.76 -10.86
C SER A 15 2.16 -16.64 -9.87
N VAL A 16 1.22 -16.84 -8.94
CA VAL A 16 0.92 -15.86 -7.90
C VAL A 16 2.06 -15.74 -6.89
N TYR A 17 2.68 -16.85 -6.48
CA TYR A 17 3.80 -16.82 -5.53
C TYR A 17 5.06 -16.24 -6.15
N ASP A 18 5.31 -16.49 -7.43
CA ASP A 18 6.42 -15.88 -8.16
C ASP A 18 6.22 -14.36 -8.25
N ALA A 19 5.03 -13.90 -8.66
CA ALA A 19 4.70 -12.47 -8.71
C ALA A 19 4.74 -11.82 -7.31
N LEU A 20 4.32 -12.53 -6.27
CA LEU A 20 4.38 -12.03 -4.90
C LEU A 20 5.83 -11.86 -4.45
N GLN A 21 6.68 -12.84 -4.76
CA GLN A 21 8.09 -12.78 -4.43
C GLN A 21 8.80 -11.60 -5.12
N GLU A 22 8.47 -11.35 -6.38
CA GLU A 22 8.93 -10.15 -7.11
C GLU A 22 8.44 -8.86 -6.44
N ALA A 23 7.15 -8.79 -6.10
CA ALA A 23 6.55 -7.60 -5.52
C ALA A 23 7.08 -7.26 -4.12
N THR A 24 7.39 -8.25 -3.30
CA THR A 24 7.92 -8.04 -1.94
C THR A 24 9.45 -7.96 -1.92
N GLY A 25 10.15 -8.33 -3.00
CA GLY A 25 11.62 -8.43 -3.03
C GLY A 25 12.19 -9.58 -2.20
N GLU A 26 11.33 -10.52 -1.76
CA GLU A 26 11.74 -11.61 -0.89
C GLU A 26 12.48 -12.71 -1.65
N ARG A 27 13.31 -13.49 -0.94
CA ARG A 27 14.09 -14.58 -1.56
C ARG A 27 13.38 -15.93 -1.54
N SER A 28 12.24 -16.01 -0.86
CA SER A 28 11.46 -17.24 -0.71
C SER A 28 9.98 -16.93 -0.71
N TRP A 29 9.17 -17.90 -1.16
CA TRP A 29 7.72 -17.79 -1.09
C TRP A 29 7.21 -17.66 0.34
N SER A 30 7.82 -18.34 1.31
CA SER A 30 7.42 -18.22 2.72
C SER A 30 7.58 -16.77 3.22
N GLY A 31 8.74 -16.15 2.97
CA GLY A 31 8.96 -14.74 3.32
C GLY A 31 8.00 -13.81 2.60
N ALA A 32 7.77 -14.03 1.30
CA ALA A 32 6.83 -13.24 0.52
C ALA A 32 5.39 -13.33 1.06
N ILE A 33 4.96 -14.53 1.47
CA ILE A 33 3.65 -14.78 2.09
C ILE A 33 3.54 -14.07 3.44
N ASP A 34 4.58 -14.15 4.27
CA ASP A 34 4.59 -13.48 5.58
C ASP A 34 4.43 -11.97 5.42
N VAL A 35 5.22 -11.34 4.54
CA VAL A 35 5.12 -9.90 4.23
C VAL A 35 3.73 -9.53 3.72
N ALA A 36 3.20 -10.32 2.78
CA ALA A 36 1.88 -10.05 2.20
C ALA A 36 0.74 -10.21 3.23
N ALA A 37 0.82 -11.21 4.10
CA ALA A 37 -0.17 -11.47 5.13
C ALA A 37 -0.18 -10.34 6.18
N GLU A 38 1.00 -9.92 6.64
CA GLU A 38 1.14 -8.78 7.55
C GLU A 38 0.57 -7.50 6.91
N TYR A 39 1.00 -7.19 5.68
CA TYR A 39 0.50 -6.03 4.94
C TYR A 39 -1.03 -6.03 4.84
N TYR A 40 -1.63 -7.16 4.46
CA TYR A 40 -3.09 -7.27 4.37
C TYR A 40 -3.77 -7.04 5.73
N CYS A 41 -3.26 -7.64 6.81
CA CYS A 41 -3.80 -7.42 8.16
C CYS A 41 -3.72 -5.95 8.59
N PHE A 42 -2.62 -5.24 8.30
CA PHE A 42 -2.49 -3.82 8.63
C PHE A 42 -3.40 -2.92 7.77
N MET A 43 -3.57 -3.27 6.49
CA MET A 43 -4.43 -2.52 5.57
C MET A 43 -5.91 -2.69 5.89
N ALA A 44 -6.34 -3.92 6.21
CA ALA A 44 -7.72 -4.24 6.57
C ALA A 44 -8.09 -3.68 7.96
N GLY A 45 -7.21 -3.85 8.95
CA GLY A 45 -7.50 -3.50 10.35
C GLY A 45 -8.58 -4.38 10.98
N ASP A 46 -9.09 -3.93 12.13
CA ASP A 46 -10.10 -4.62 12.95
C ASP A 46 -9.80 -6.11 13.16
N ASN A 47 -8.53 -6.43 13.38
CA ASN A 47 -8.04 -7.79 13.60
C ASN A 47 -6.98 -7.83 14.71
N ARG A 48 -6.52 -9.03 15.05
CA ARG A 48 -5.58 -9.23 16.17
C ARG A 48 -4.23 -8.53 15.98
N LEU A 49 -3.74 -8.39 14.73
CA LEU A 49 -2.46 -7.73 14.43
C LEU A 49 -2.61 -6.21 14.32
N GLN A 50 -3.76 -5.73 13.88
CA GLN A 50 -4.12 -4.31 13.85
C GLN A 50 -5.53 -4.12 14.41
N PRO A 51 -5.69 -3.91 15.74
CA PRO A 51 -7.00 -3.76 16.36
C PRO A 51 -7.71 -2.44 16.02
N ALA A 52 -6.97 -1.45 15.53
CA ALA A 52 -7.55 -0.21 15.05
C ALA A 52 -8.08 -0.36 13.61
N SER A 53 -8.83 0.65 13.16
CA SER A 53 -9.24 0.77 11.76
C SER A 53 -8.05 0.65 10.82
N GLY A 54 -8.21 -0.10 9.73
CA GLY A 54 -7.16 -0.33 8.74
C GLY A 54 -6.61 0.94 8.11
N ARG A 55 -5.37 0.88 7.61
CA ARG A 55 -4.69 2.03 6.98
C ARG A 55 -5.54 2.63 5.83
N VAL A 56 -6.20 1.80 5.03
CA VAL A 56 -7.09 2.26 3.94
C VAL A 56 -8.30 3.01 4.49
N ALA A 57 -8.95 2.49 5.54
CA ALA A 57 -10.09 3.16 6.16
C ALA A 57 -9.69 4.52 6.76
N ARG A 58 -8.51 4.58 7.41
CA ARG A 58 -7.94 5.83 7.93
C ARG A 58 -7.68 6.84 6.83
N LEU A 59 -7.12 6.40 5.70
CA LEU A 59 -6.87 7.24 4.53
C LEU A 59 -8.17 7.85 3.97
N VAL A 60 -9.19 7.01 3.73
CA VAL A 60 -10.48 7.48 3.20
C VAL A 60 -11.18 8.44 4.17
N ARG A 61 -11.13 8.15 5.47
CA ARG A 61 -11.70 9.04 6.50
C ARG A 61 -11.00 10.40 6.49
N ARG A 62 -9.67 10.43 6.54
CA ARG A 62 -8.91 11.68 6.57
C ARG A 62 -9.11 12.50 5.30
N ALA A 63 -9.14 11.85 4.13
CA ALA A 63 -9.43 12.51 2.87
C ALA A 63 -10.83 13.15 2.83
N ARG A 64 -11.83 12.53 3.49
CA ARG A 64 -13.17 13.14 3.62
C ARG A 64 -13.19 14.32 4.59
N GLU A 65 -12.41 14.27 5.66
CA GLU A 65 -12.33 15.31 6.68
C GLU A 65 -11.58 16.56 6.17
N GLU A 66 -10.48 16.37 5.43
CA GLU A 66 -9.61 17.44 4.93
C GLU A 66 -9.95 17.88 3.48
N GLY A 67 -10.73 17.10 2.74
CA GLY A 67 -11.10 17.34 1.34
C GLY A 67 -10.04 16.95 0.32
N SER A 68 -8.75 16.97 0.70
CA SER A 68 -7.62 16.49 -0.10
C SER A 68 -6.47 16.07 0.82
N LEU A 69 -5.60 15.18 0.33
CA LEU A 69 -4.36 14.80 1.03
C LEU A 69 -3.15 15.00 0.13
N THR A 70 -2.02 15.40 0.72
CA THR A 70 -0.72 15.45 0.04
C THR A 70 -0.11 14.05 -0.07
N ALA A 71 0.92 13.91 -0.92
CA ALA A 71 1.67 12.66 -1.05
C ALA A 71 2.30 12.23 0.30
N GLU A 72 2.92 13.18 1.02
CA GLU A 72 3.46 12.98 2.38
C GLU A 72 2.39 12.46 3.36
N GLN A 73 1.19 13.06 3.37
CA GLN A 73 0.09 12.62 4.25
C GLN A 73 -0.39 11.21 3.90
N ILE A 74 -0.41 10.85 2.61
CA ILE A 74 -0.77 9.50 2.17
C ILE A 74 0.30 8.49 2.59
N ALA A 75 1.57 8.83 2.38
CA ALA A 75 2.73 8.00 2.73
C ALA A 75 2.78 7.71 4.23
N ASP A 76 2.54 8.71 5.07
CA ASP A 76 2.45 8.57 6.54
C ASP A 76 1.33 7.60 6.96
N ILE A 77 0.15 7.67 6.32
CA ILE A 77 -0.98 6.79 6.67
C ILE A 77 -0.74 5.35 6.21
N LEU A 78 -0.19 5.18 5.01
CA LEU A 78 0.09 3.87 4.42
C LEU A 78 1.38 3.26 4.98
N ASP A 79 2.21 4.05 5.66
CA ASP A 79 3.54 3.70 6.19
C ASP A 79 4.37 3.09 5.05
N CYS A 80 4.50 3.89 3.99
CA CYS A 80 5.31 3.62 2.82
C CYS A 80 6.19 4.83 2.50
N GLU A 81 7.21 4.64 1.67
CA GLU A 81 8.03 5.76 1.20
C GLU A 81 7.17 6.76 0.40
N GLU A 82 7.44 8.05 0.61
CA GLU A 82 6.85 9.11 -0.19
C GLU A 82 7.38 9.02 -1.63
N LEU A 83 6.48 9.11 -2.62
CA LEU A 83 6.89 9.32 -4.00
C LEU A 83 7.24 10.79 -4.21
N PRO A 84 8.46 11.14 -4.63
CA PRO A 84 8.83 12.52 -4.87
C PRO A 84 8.08 13.05 -6.10
N VAL A 85 7.05 13.88 -5.88
CA VAL A 85 6.30 14.53 -6.96
C VAL A 85 6.79 15.96 -7.14
N SER A 86 7.30 16.28 -8.33
CA SER A 86 7.51 17.66 -8.77
C SER A 86 6.41 18.07 -9.75
N TYR A 87 5.91 19.29 -9.60
CA TYR A 87 4.99 19.88 -10.59
C TYR A 87 5.35 21.34 -10.83
N GLU A 88 5.12 21.79 -12.06
CA GLU A 88 5.36 23.17 -12.49
C GLU A 88 4.03 23.77 -12.93
N VAL A 89 3.66 24.93 -12.37
CA VAL A 89 2.44 25.64 -12.74
C VAL A 89 2.82 26.91 -13.49
N SER A 90 2.58 26.91 -14.80
CA SER A 90 2.68 28.12 -15.62
C SER A 90 1.30 28.79 -15.75
N VAL A 91 1.15 29.99 -15.19
CA VAL A 91 -0.03 30.83 -15.38
C VAL A 91 0.34 31.94 -16.36
N THR A 92 -0.28 31.95 -17.53
CA THR A 92 -0.18 33.06 -18.49
C THR A 92 -1.45 33.90 -18.44
N CYS A 93 -1.37 35.14 -17.95
CA CYS A 93 -2.45 36.11 -18.07
C CYS A 93 -2.18 37.01 -19.29
N GLY A 94 -3.03 36.92 -20.32
CA GLY A 94 -3.06 37.89 -21.40
C GLY A 94 -3.77 39.16 -20.92
N ARG A 95 -3.11 40.31 -21.01
CA ARG A 95 -3.77 41.61 -20.86
C ARG A 95 -4.63 41.81 -22.11
N GLY A 96 -5.94 41.87 -21.96
CA GLY A 96 -6.81 42.34 -23.04
C GLY A 96 -6.43 43.78 -23.34
N ASP A 97 -5.93 44.03 -24.56
CA ASP A 97 -5.74 45.38 -25.08
C ASP A 97 -7.13 45.98 -25.39
N GLU A 98 -7.49 47.04 -24.68
CA GLU A 98 -8.51 48.04 -25.08
C GLU A 98 -7.87 49.43 -25.08
#